data_AF-A0A2S9F955-F1
#
_entry.id   AF-A0A2S9F955-F1
#
_cell.length_a   1.000
_cell.length_b   1.000
_cell.length_c   1.000
_cell.angle_alpha   90.00
_cell.angle_beta   90.00
_cell.angle_gamma   90.00
#
_symmetry.space_group_name_H-M   'P 1'
#
loop_
_entity.id
_entity.type
_entity.pdbx_description
1 polymer ?
#
loop_
_entity_poly.entity_id
_entity_poly.type
_entity_poly.pdbx_seq_one_letter_code
_entity_poly.pdbx_strand_id
1 'polypeptide(L)'
;MTSTSVALTNYLAADAADEALRRDVWDGLTQTPKTLPPKWFYDSVGSDLFDQITRLPEYYPTRAEAQILAARAGEIAAASGADTLVELGSGTSEKTRTLLDALRDHGSLRRFIPFDVDSSVLQAAGAAIEAEYPGVEISAV
;
A
#
# COMPACT_ATOMS: atom_id res chain seq x y z
N MET A 1 12.79 -4.86 -26.28
CA MET A 1 12.03 -4.28 -25.16
C MET A 1 12.64 -4.81 -23.89
N THR A 2 13.44 -3.99 -23.20
CA THR A 2 14.05 -4.34 -21.91
C THR A 2 12.96 -4.29 -20.85
N SER A 3 12.55 -5.46 -20.34
CA SER A 3 11.71 -5.57 -19.14
C SER A 3 12.48 -4.93 -17.98
N THR A 4 11.94 -3.85 -17.41
CA THR A 4 12.60 -3.13 -16.33
C THR A 4 12.04 -3.70 -15.04
N SER A 5 12.56 -4.87 -14.65
CA SER A 5 12.28 -5.52 -13.36
C SER A 5 12.10 -4.48 -12.25
N VAL A 6 10.90 -4.44 -11.65
CA VAL A 6 10.60 -3.67 -10.43
C VAL A 6 11.74 -3.83 -9.43
N ALA A 7 12.39 -2.72 -9.07
CA ALA A 7 13.45 -2.75 -8.07
C ALA A 7 12.81 -2.86 -6.68
N LEU A 8 12.97 -4.00 -6.01
CA LEU A 8 12.54 -4.20 -4.61
C LEU A 8 13.74 -4.13 -3.69
N THR A 9 13.72 -3.19 -2.74
CA THR A 9 14.76 -3.06 -1.71
C THR A 9 14.22 -3.52 -0.37
N ASN A 10 14.48 -4.78 0.00
CA ASN A 10 14.01 -5.34 1.26
C ASN A 10 14.97 -5.03 2.42
N TYR A 11 14.48 -4.34 3.44
CA TYR A 11 15.22 -4.00 4.67
C TYR A 11 14.93 -4.95 5.85
N LEU A 12 14.01 -5.88 5.70
CA LEU A 12 13.63 -6.84 6.73
C LEU A 12 14.49 -8.10 6.64
N ALA A 13 15.00 -8.54 7.79
CA ALA A 13 15.59 -9.88 7.91
C ALA A 13 14.51 -10.95 7.68
N ALA A 14 14.92 -12.12 7.20
CA ALA A 14 14.00 -13.21 6.86
C ALA A 14 13.13 -13.67 8.04
N ASP A 15 13.60 -13.51 9.27
CA ASP A 15 12.95 -13.89 10.52
C ASP A 15 12.35 -12.69 11.30
N ALA A 16 12.39 -11.48 10.74
CA ALA A 16 11.98 -10.27 11.43
C ALA A 16 10.50 -10.32 11.88
N ALA A 17 9.62 -10.86 11.03
CA ALA A 17 8.20 -11.04 11.36
C ALA A 17 8.01 -12.05 12.51
N ASP A 18 8.70 -13.20 12.46
CA ASP A 18 8.61 -14.24 13.50
C ASP A 18 9.13 -13.75 14.85
N GLU A 19 10.26 -13.02 14.86
CA GLU A 19 10.80 -12.43 16.09
C GLU A 19 9.84 -11.40 16.68
N ALA A 20 9.29 -10.51 15.83
CA ALA A 20 8.33 -9.51 16.26
C ALA A 20 7.04 -10.15 16.82
N LEU A 21 6.50 -11.18 16.16
CA LEU A 21 5.29 -11.87 16.60
C LEU A 21 5.48 -12.51 17.96
N ARG A 22 6.58 -13.25 18.14
CA ARG A 22 6.90 -13.92 19.42
C ARG A 22 7.00 -12.91 20.57
N ARG A 23 7.67 -11.78 20.33
CA ARG A 23 7.83 -10.71 21.32
C ARG A 23 6.48 -10.08 21.66
N ASP A 24 5.72 -9.66 20.64
CA ASP A 24 4.43 -8.99 20.82
C ASP A 24 3.41 -9.87 21.54
N VAL A 25 3.38 -11.17 21.24
CA VAL A 25 2.50 -12.14 21.89
C VAL A 25 2.91 -12.36 23.34
N TRP A 26 4.21 -12.53 23.62
CA TRP A 26 4.70 -12.70 24.98
C TRP A 26 4.36 -11.48 25.85
N ASP A 27 4.72 -10.28 25.38
CA ASP A 27 4.50 -9.05 26.11
C ASP A 27 3.00 -8.77 26.29
N GLY A 28 2.20 -8.96 25.24
CA GLY A 28 0.78 -8.68 25.25
C GLY A 28 -0.05 -9.64 26.12
N LEU A 29 0.26 -10.93 26.10
CA LEU A 29 -0.49 -11.95 26.86
C LEU A 29 -0.09 -12.05 28.33
N THR A 30 1.09 -11.54 28.71
CA THR A 30 1.55 -11.49 30.11
C THR A 30 1.10 -10.23 30.84
N GLN A 31 0.60 -9.21 30.13
CA GLN A 31 0.06 -7.98 30.72
C GLN A 31 -1.36 -8.14 31.32
N THR A 32 -1.73 -7.18 32.17
CA THR A 32 -3.10 -6.99 32.68
C THR A 32 -3.50 -5.52 32.52
N PRO A 33 -4.42 -5.18 31.59
CA PRO A 33 -5.14 -6.08 30.69
C PRO A 33 -4.26 -6.68 29.58
N LYS A 34 -4.68 -7.82 29.02
CA LYS A 34 -4.02 -8.46 27.87
C LYS A 34 -4.27 -7.66 26.60
N THR A 35 -3.28 -7.60 25.72
CA THR A 35 -3.38 -6.92 24.42
C THR A 35 -2.66 -7.72 23.32
N LEU A 36 -2.97 -7.44 22.06
CA LEU A 36 -2.18 -7.87 20.90
C LEU A 36 -2.17 -6.73 19.87
N PRO A 37 -1.02 -6.45 19.23
CA PRO A 37 -0.96 -5.44 18.17
C PRO A 37 -1.84 -5.82 16.96
N PRO A 38 -2.59 -4.87 16.38
CA PRO A 38 -3.52 -5.15 15.28
C PRO A 38 -2.84 -5.52 13.96
N LYS A 39 -1.54 -5.29 13.80
CA LYS A 39 -0.80 -5.71 12.60
C LYS A 39 -0.91 -7.23 12.35
N TRP A 40 -1.11 -8.02 13.41
CA TRP A 40 -1.30 -9.46 13.33
C TRP A 40 -2.72 -9.89 12.89
N PHE A 41 -3.61 -8.94 12.61
CA PHE A 41 -4.86 -9.24 11.90
C PHE A 41 -4.65 -9.47 10.41
N TYR A 42 -3.52 -9.07 9.83
CA TYR A 42 -3.33 -9.01 8.38
C TYR A 42 -2.44 -10.16 7.85
N ASP A 43 -2.73 -11.39 8.27
CA ASP A 43 -2.30 -12.55 7.48
C ASP A 43 -3.12 -12.64 6.18
N SER A 44 -2.93 -13.69 5.37
CA SER A 44 -3.68 -13.83 4.11
C SER A 44 -5.20 -13.84 4.34
N VAL A 45 -5.67 -14.59 5.34
CA VAL A 45 -7.10 -14.72 5.66
C VAL A 45 -7.66 -13.40 6.19
N GLY A 46 -6.96 -12.77 7.13
CA GLY A 46 -7.41 -11.53 7.74
C GLY A 46 -7.34 -10.32 6.79
N SER A 47 -6.42 -10.33 5.83
CA SER A 47 -6.40 -9.36 4.73
C SER A 47 -7.59 -9.53 3.80
N ASP A 48 -7.95 -10.76 3.43
CA ASP A 48 -9.16 -11.05 2.65
C ASP A 48 -10.44 -10.66 3.40
N LEU A 49 -10.47 -10.84 4.73
CA LEU A 49 -11.56 -10.37 5.58
C LEU A 49 -11.62 -8.85 5.62
N PHE A 50 -10.48 -8.16 5.72
CA PHE A 50 -10.44 -6.70 5.67
C PHE A 50 -10.95 -6.17 4.34
N ASP A 51 -10.54 -6.77 3.22
CA ASP A 51 -11.04 -6.46 1.90
C ASP A 51 -12.58 -6.59 1.83
N GLN A 52 -13.15 -7.65 2.41
CA GLN A 52 -14.61 -7.79 2.55
C GLN A 52 -15.24 -6.72 3.45
N ILE A 53 -14.59 -6.38 4.57
CA ILE A 53 -15.03 -5.30 5.47
C ILE A 53 -15.16 -3.98 4.69
N THR A 54 -14.24 -3.67 3.77
CA THR A 54 -14.29 -2.42 2.99
C THR A 54 -15.56 -2.25 2.14
N ARG A 55 -16.27 -3.35 1.85
CA ARG A 55 -17.50 -3.37 1.04
C ARG A 55 -18.78 -3.40 1.87
N LEU A 56 -18.68 -3.55 3.19
CA LEU A 56 -19.86 -3.57 4.05
C LEU A 56 -20.58 -2.23 4.03
N PRO A 57 -21.93 -2.21 4.03
CA PRO A 57 -22.69 -0.96 4.03
C PRO A 57 -22.40 -0.09 5.26
N GLU A 58 -22.12 -0.72 6.41
CA GLU A 58 -21.76 -0.07 7.67
C GLU A 58 -20.33 0.51 7.66
N TYR A 59 -19.41 -0.10 6.90
CA TYR A 59 -18.02 0.33 6.82
C TYR A 59 -17.83 1.38 5.73
N TYR A 60 -18.33 2.58 6.00
CA TYR A 60 -18.20 3.71 5.08
C TYR A 60 -16.77 4.21 4.75
N PRO A 61 -15.71 4.03 5.58
CA PRO A 61 -14.43 4.72 5.39
C PRO A 61 -13.81 4.59 3.99
N THR A 62 -13.69 3.36 3.47
CA THR A 62 -13.08 3.12 2.16
C THR A 62 -13.82 3.83 1.04
N ARG A 63 -15.17 3.80 1.07
CA ARG A 63 -16.01 4.46 0.06
C ARG A 63 -15.94 5.99 0.17
N ALA A 64 -15.92 6.52 1.39
CA ALA A 64 -15.84 7.97 1.59
C ALA A 64 -14.48 8.52 1.12
N GLU A 65 -13.38 7.84 1.44
CA GLU A 65 -12.05 8.19 0.95
C GLU A 65 -11.97 8.13 -0.59
N ALA A 66 -12.46 7.04 -1.19
CA ALA A 66 -12.48 6.89 -2.65
C ALA A 66 -13.29 8.01 -3.32
N GLN A 67 -14.43 8.42 -2.74
CA GLN A 67 -15.23 9.53 -3.25
C GLN A 67 -14.48 10.86 -3.18
N ILE A 68 -13.75 11.13 -2.09
CA ILE A 68 -12.94 12.35 -1.95
C ILE A 68 -11.80 12.34 -2.97
N LEU A 69 -11.08 11.23 -3.11
CA LEU A 69 -9.99 11.11 -4.08
C LEU A 69 -10.49 11.30 -5.51
N ALA A 70 -11.58 10.65 -5.90
CA ALA A 70 -12.18 10.82 -7.23
C ALA A 70 -12.57 12.28 -7.52
N ALA A 71 -13.04 13.01 -6.51
CA ALA A 71 -13.41 14.42 -6.67
C ALA A 71 -12.23 15.39 -6.64
N ARG A 72 -11.14 15.05 -5.95
CA ARG A 72 -10.07 16.01 -5.59
C ARG A 72 -8.68 15.64 -6.10
N ALA A 73 -8.47 14.48 -6.73
CA ALA A 73 -7.14 14.04 -7.15
C ALA A 73 -6.44 15.03 -8.09
N GLY A 74 -7.17 15.67 -9.02
CA GLY A 74 -6.61 16.73 -9.86
C GLY A 74 -6.13 17.96 -9.07
N GLU A 75 -6.89 18.38 -8.07
CA GLU A 75 -6.48 19.46 -7.16
C GLU A 75 -5.26 19.08 -6.33
N ILE A 76 -5.21 17.83 -5.84
CA ILE A 76 -4.07 17.29 -5.10
C ILE A 76 -2.81 17.26 -6.00
N ALA A 77 -2.94 16.80 -7.25
CA ALA A 77 -1.84 16.77 -8.21
C ALA A 77 -1.31 18.18 -8.51
N ALA A 78 -2.21 19.14 -8.78
CA ALA A 78 -1.83 20.52 -9.04
C ALA A 78 -1.20 21.22 -7.82
N ALA A 79 -1.76 21.00 -6.63
CA ALA A 79 -1.27 21.63 -5.39
C ALA A 79 0.08 21.05 -4.94
N SER A 80 0.29 19.74 -5.12
CA SER A 80 1.56 19.10 -4.77
C SER A 80 2.64 19.36 -5.81
N GLY A 81 2.29 19.40 -7.10
CA GLY A 81 3.24 19.42 -8.20
C GLY A 81 4.21 18.22 -8.18
N ALA A 82 3.85 17.14 -7.49
CA ALA A 82 4.74 16.04 -7.22
C ALA A 82 5.06 15.26 -8.49
N ASP A 83 6.30 14.79 -8.60
CA ASP A 83 6.71 13.83 -9.62
C ASP A 83 6.76 12.38 -9.11
N THR A 84 6.72 12.21 -7.79
CA THR A 84 6.88 10.93 -7.11
C THR A 84 5.72 10.71 -6.16
N LEU A 85 5.00 9.60 -6.33
CA LEU A 85 4.00 9.15 -5.38
C LEU A 85 4.59 8.06 -4.48
N VAL A 86 4.54 8.27 -3.15
CA VAL A 86 4.92 7.28 -2.14
C VAL A 86 3.66 6.79 -1.44
N GLU A 87 3.43 5.48 -1.44
CA GLU A 87 2.28 4.86 -0.77
C GLU A 87 2.74 4.05 0.44
N LEU A 88 2.19 4.37 1.62
CA LEU A 88 2.46 3.65 2.86
C LEU A 88 1.35 2.62 3.12
N GLY A 89 1.66 1.33 2.92
CA GLY A 89 0.70 0.23 3.00
C GLY A 89 -0.08 0.09 1.69
N SER A 90 0.55 -0.55 0.70
CA SER A 90 0.10 -0.50 -0.70
C SER A 90 -1.14 -1.35 -1.04
N GLY A 91 -1.48 -2.34 -0.21
CA GLY A 91 -2.68 -3.16 -0.39
C GLY A 91 -2.94 -3.58 -1.85
N THR A 92 -4.18 -3.42 -2.33
CA THR A 92 -4.58 -3.66 -3.74
C THR A 92 -4.44 -2.44 -4.66
N SER A 93 -4.03 -1.29 -4.11
CA SER A 93 -3.69 -0.04 -4.82
C SER A 93 -4.79 0.55 -5.73
N GLU A 94 -6.07 0.25 -5.56
CA GLU A 94 -7.14 0.84 -6.39
C GLU A 94 -7.23 2.37 -6.23
N LYS A 95 -7.14 2.86 -4.99
CA LYS A 95 -7.13 4.30 -4.68
C LYS A 95 -5.87 4.99 -5.20
N THR A 96 -4.75 4.29 -5.19
CA THR A 96 -3.45 4.76 -5.69
C THR A 96 -3.52 5.14 -7.16
N ARG A 97 -4.23 4.35 -7.96
CA ARG A 97 -4.44 4.62 -9.40
C ARG A 97 -5.10 5.98 -9.64
N THR A 98 -6.03 6.39 -8.79
CA THR A 98 -6.68 7.71 -8.91
C THR A 98 -5.67 8.86 -8.77
N LEU A 99 -4.69 8.73 -7.88
CA LEU A 99 -3.62 9.73 -7.72
C LEU A 99 -2.56 9.64 -8.82
N LEU A 100 -2.18 8.43 -9.23
CA LEU A 100 -1.26 8.22 -10.34
C LEU A 100 -1.82 8.80 -11.65
N ASP A 101 -3.09 8.55 -11.95
CA ASP A 101 -3.77 9.13 -13.11
C ASP A 101 -3.76 10.66 -13.04
N ALA A 102 -4.09 11.25 -11.90
CA ALA A 102 -4.08 12.70 -11.74
C ALA A 102 -2.69 13.32 -11.93
N LEU A 103 -1.64 12.69 -11.39
CA LEU A 103 -0.25 13.15 -11.58
C LEU A 103 0.24 12.97 -13.02
N ARG A 104 -0.20 11.89 -13.69
CA ARG A 104 0.09 11.65 -15.12
C ARG A 104 -0.57 12.71 -15.98
N ASP A 105 -1.86 12.98 -15.76
CA ASP A 105 -2.64 13.93 -16.54
C ASP A 105 -2.20 15.38 -16.28
N HIS A 106 -1.70 15.68 -15.07
CA HIS A 106 -0.99 16.91 -14.75
C HIS A 106 0.39 17.01 -15.44
N GLY A 107 0.94 15.89 -15.92
CA GLY A 107 2.22 15.82 -16.64
C GLY A 107 3.45 15.77 -15.74
N SER A 108 3.28 15.59 -14.43
CA SER A 108 4.37 15.57 -13.46
C SER A 108 4.85 14.17 -13.09
N LEU A 109 4.02 13.13 -13.23
CA LEU A 109 4.35 11.77 -12.80
C LEU A 109 5.65 11.22 -13.43
N ARG A 110 6.59 10.81 -12.58
CA ARG A 110 7.86 10.16 -12.93
C ARG A 110 8.09 8.85 -12.18
N ARG A 111 7.69 8.78 -10.91
CA ARG A 111 8.05 7.66 -10.03
C ARG A 111 6.92 7.24 -9.09
N PHE A 112 6.86 5.94 -8.81
CA PHE A 112 6.02 5.35 -7.78
C PHE A 112 6.86 4.52 -6.79
N ILE A 113 6.63 4.73 -5.50
CA ILE A 113 7.32 4.03 -4.40
C ILE A 113 6.26 3.39 -3.51
N PRO A 114 5.89 2.12 -3.75
CA PRO A 114 5.09 1.36 -2.80
C PRO A 114 5.98 0.93 -1.62
N PHE A 115 5.50 1.18 -0.40
CA PHE A 115 6.17 0.83 0.84
C PHE A 115 5.29 -0.10 1.68
N ASP A 116 5.74 -1.34 1.93
CA ASP A 116 4.97 -2.35 2.66
C ASP A 116 5.88 -3.40 3.33
N VAL A 117 5.36 -4.09 4.34
CA VAL A 117 6.09 -5.19 5.00
C VAL A 117 5.99 -6.50 4.21
N ASP A 118 5.00 -6.63 3.33
CA ASP A 118 4.80 -7.82 2.52
C ASP A 118 5.42 -7.67 1.11
N SER A 119 6.56 -8.34 0.92
CA SER A 119 7.26 -8.37 -0.36
C SER A 119 6.44 -8.93 -1.53
N SER A 120 5.49 -9.83 -1.27
CA SER A 120 4.64 -10.43 -2.30
C SER A 120 3.59 -9.44 -2.80
N VAL A 121 3.02 -8.65 -1.89
CA VAL A 121 2.12 -7.53 -2.21
C VAL A 121 2.86 -6.48 -3.03
N LEU A 122 4.07 -6.10 -2.61
CA LEU A 122 4.90 -5.13 -3.34
C LEU A 122 5.24 -5.59 -4.77
N GLN A 123 5.57 -6.87 -4.95
CA GLN A 123 5.85 -7.43 -6.28
C GLN A 123 4.61 -7.43 -7.17
N ALA A 124 3.45 -7.84 -6.64
CA ALA A 124 2.20 -7.86 -7.39
C ALA A 124 1.74 -6.45 -7.78
N ALA A 125 1.78 -5.51 -6.83
CA ALA A 125 1.43 -4.11 -7.07
C ALA A 125 2.40 -3.46 -8.07
N GLY A 126 3.72 -3.67 -7.89
CA GLY A 126 4.73 -3.14 -8.80
C GLY A 126 4.55 -3.62 -10.24
N ALA A 127 4.31 -4.93 -10.44
CA ALA A 127 4.09 -5.49 -11.77
C ALA A 127 2.81 -4.93 -12.44
N ALA A 128 1.73 -4.74 -11.68
CA ALA A 128 0.49 -4.16 -12.19
C ALA A 128 0.70 -2.69 -12.60
N ILE A 129 1.35 -1.88 -11.75
CA ILE A 129 1.61 -0.48 -12.05
C ILE A 129 2.60 -0.31 -13.21
N GLU A 130 3.60 -1.19 -13.37
CA GLU A 130 4.54 -1.14 -14.50
C GLU A 130 3.80 -1.31 -15.84
N ALA A 131 2.82 -2.22 -15.87
CA ALA A 131 2.00 -2.48 -17.06
C ALA A 131 1.02 -1.33 -17.36
N GLU A 132 0.42 -0.74 -16.33
CA GLU A 132 -0.60 0.31 -16.45
C GLU A 132 0.00 1.70 -16.73
N TYR A 133 1.22 1.97 -16.26
CA TYR A 133 1.88 3.28 -16.38
C TYR A 133 3.27 3.18 -17.05
N PRO A 134 3.33 2.91 -18.37
CA PRO A 134 4.61 2.78 -19.07
C PRO A 134 5.50 4.02 -18.92
N GLY A 135 6.75 3.81 -18.51
CA GLY A 135 7.75 4.86 -18.34
C GLY A 135 7.76 5.52 -16.94
N VAL A 136 6.89 5.08 -16.02
CA VAL A 136 7.01 5.42 -14.60
C VAL A 136 8.06 4.51 -13.96
N GLU A 137 8.99 5.12 -13.23
CA GLU A 137 9.99 4.37 -12.43
C GLU A 137 9.31 3.79 -11.19
N ILE A 138 9.53 2.50 -10.93
CA ILE A 138 8.98 1.82 -9.76
C ILE A 138 10.13 1.38 -8.85
N SER A 139 10.11 1.85 -7.61
CA SER A 139 11.07 1.48 -6.56
C SER A 139 10.32 1.03 -5.33
N ALA A 140 10.09 -0.28 -5.21
CA ALA A 140 9.42 -0.88 -4.07
C ALA A 140 10.37 -0.98 -2.87
N VAL A 141 9.86 -0.70 -1.68
CA VAL A 141 10.61 -0.70 -0.41
C VAL A 141 9.89 -1.52 0.64
#